data_AF-A0A3B0VWF4-F1
#
_entry.id   AF-A0A3B0VWF4-F1
#
_cell.length_a   1.000
_cell.length_b   1.000
_cell.length_c   1.000
_cell.angle_alpha   90.00
_cell.angle_beta   90.00
_cell.angle_gamma   90.00
#
_symmetry.space_group_name_H-M   'P 1'
#
loop_
_entity.id
_entity.type
_entity.pdbx_description
1 polymer ?
#
loop_
_entity_poly.entity_id
_entity_poly.type
_entity_poly.pdbx_seq_one_letter_code
_entity_poly.pdbx_strand_id
1 'polypeptide(L)'
;MRLALRKASGRFFNDNLMSEIILPTDSNIYTAFQKIAGQQRLVFFAGLPGTGKSLLIQQLAVIAQQAGRTVHLLQWDVTRGAFETAVILQKYPEIDGSTHPAIRKAVGLWAREAVYRWANSHDDSHLLIGEVPLIGNRLSELSQPYNDAAEAVLSSPDCLFVIPAPNQAVRQVIETARARTIANPRHEKERKDAQPNVLQLLWQQIAEIGAELGLTNRKLGKNVAYDPKVYTAVYQHLLQHRHHQTLPIDTVLTPNGSAYALQINGTELAATPSEVAAIMQKIEKKYTGDGLETAVANWYKT
;
A
#
# COMPACT_ATOMS: atom_id res chain seq x y z
N MET A 1 31.26 32.35 -42.65
CA MET A 1 30.13 33.04 -41.97
C MET A 1 29.08 31.97 -41.65
N ARG A 2 29.04 31.44 -40.42
CA ARG A 2 27.96 31.64 -39.42
C ARG A 2 26.57 31.29 -40.02
N LEU A 3 25.77 30.36 -39.49
CA LEU A 3 25.40 30.16 -38.09
C LEU A 3 24.74 28.77 -37.90
N ALA A 4 25.02 28.14 -36.76
CA ALA A 4 24.21 27.06 -36.18
C ALA A 4 22.88 27.62 -35.64
N LEU A 5 21.84 26.77 -35.52
CA LEU A 5 20.80 26.89 -34.49
C LEU A 5 20.12 25.52 -34.23
N ARG A 6 20.59 24.85 -33.17
CA ARG A 6 19.81 23.97 -32.29
C ARG A 6 18.84 24.83 -31.46
N LYS A 7 17.68 24.25 -31.09
CA LYS A 7 16.74 24.52 -29.97
C LYS A 7 15.29 24.61 -30.51
N ALA A 8 14.25 24.07 -29.87
CA ALA A 8 14.12 23.50 -28.53
C ALA A 8 13.00 22.44 -28.51
N SER A 9 13.31 21.26 -27.98
CA SER A 9 12.36 20.35 -27.35
C SER A 9 12.69 20.32 -25.85
N GLY A 10 11.67 20.51 -25.02
CA GLY A 10 11.78 20.42 -23.55
C GLY A 10 11.56 21.75 -22.84
N ARG A 11 10.40 21.89 -22.18
CA ARG A 11 10.23 22.61 -20.90
C ARG A 11 8.82 22.68 -20.30
N PHE A 12 7.76 22.15 -20.91
CA PHE A 12 6.41 22.34 -20.35
C PHE A 12 5.95 21.33 -19.28
N PHE A 13 6.69 20.26 -19.02
CA PHE A 13 6.29 19.26 -18.01
C PHE A 13 6.91 19.45 -16.62
N ASN A 14 7.94 20.28 -16.45
CA ASN A 14 8.77 20.25 -15.23
C ASN A 14 8.38 21.28 -14.15
N ASP A 15 7.84 22.44 -14.53
CA ASP A 15 7.52 23.49 -13.54
C ASP A 15 6.21 23.22 -12.77
N ASN A 16 5.30 22.42 -13.35
CA ASN A 16 3.99 22.14 -12.75
C ASN A 16 4.00 21.00 -11.72
N LEU A 17 5.07 20.20 -11.67
CA LEU A 17 5.22 19.14 -10.66
C LEU A 17 5.81 19.68 -9.35
N MET A 18 6.64 20.74 -9.39
CA MET A 18 7.21 21.32 -8.16
C MET A 18 6.14 21.97 -7.26
N SER A 19 5.07 22.48 -7.85
CA SER A 19 3.90 23.02 -7.11
C SER A 19 3.02 21.94 -6.47
N GLU A 20 3.26 20.65 -6.76
CA GLU A 20 2.49 19.53 -6.19
C GLU A 20 3.17 18.88 -4.96
N ILE A 21 4.45 19.18 -4.72
CA ILE A 21 5.14 18.71 -3.52
C ILE A 21 4.73 19.60 -2.34
N ILE A 22 4.04 19.00 -1.36
CA ILE A 22 3.61 19.68 -0.14
C ILE A 22 4.55 19.40 1.05
N LEU A 23 5.50 18.48 0.87
CA LEU A 23 6.49 18.15 1.90
C LEU A 23 7.50 19.30 2.03
N PRO A 24 7.73 19.84 3.24
CA PRO A 24 8.80 20.80 3.47
C PRO A 24 10.15 20.18 3.07
N THR A 25 10.98 20.91 2.33
CA THR A 25 12.24 20.38 1.78
C THR A 25 13.29 20.08 2.84
N ASP A 26 13.16 20.69 4.01
CA ASP A 26 13.95 20.44 5.22
C ASP A 26 13.37 19.35 6.13
N SER A 27 12.21 18.76 5.77
CA SER A 27 11.59 17.70 6.57
C SER A 27 12.29 16.35 6.39
N ASN A 28 12.32 15.56 7.48
CA ASN A 28 12.83 14.19 7.46
C ASN A 28 12.11 13.31 6.43
N ILE A 29 10.80 13.55 6.21
CA ILE A 29 10.00 12.81 5.23
C ILE A 29 10.49 13.11 3.81
N TYR A 30 10.73 14.38 3.49
CA TYR A 30 11.24 14.77 2.17
C TYR A 30 12.61 14.16 1.90
N THR A 31 13.55 14.28 2.85
CA THR A 31 14.88 13.67 2.73
C THR A 31 14.81 12.15 2.55
N ALA A 32 13.95 11.47 3.33
CA ALA A 32 13.72 10.04 3.17
C ALA A 32 13.19 9.71 1.78
N PHE A 33 12.23 10.49 1.26
CA PHE A 33 11.61 10.24 -0.03
C PHE A 33 12.56 10.49 -1.20
N GLN A 34 13.42 11.51 -1.13
CA GLN A 34 14.48 11.70 -2.12
C GLN A 34 15.41 10.48 -2.18
N LYS A 35 15.84 9.96 -1.02
CA LYS A 35 16.68 8.77 -0.95
C LYS A 35 15.97 7.55 -1.52
N ILE A 36 14.72 7.29 -1.11
CA ILE A 36 13.92 6.17 -1.58
C ILE A 36 13.73 6.25 -3.10
N ALA A 37 13.30 7.41 -3.61
CA ALA A 37 13.07 7.64 -5.04
C ALA A 37 14.34 7.46 -5.88
N GLY A 38 15.52 7.76 -5.33
CA GLY A 38 16.79 7.60 -6.03
C GLY A 38 17.42 6.20 -5.93
N GLN A 39 17.00 5.36 -4.98
CA GLN A 39 17.70 4.10 -4.67
C GLN A 39 16.86 2.83 -4.81
N GLN A 40 15.55 2.92 -4.62
CA GLN A 40 14.68 1.75 -4.56
C GLN A 40 14.00 1.48 -5.90
N ARG A 41 13.75 0.22 -6.25
CA ARG A 41 12.98 -0.15 -7.44
C ARG A 41 11.53 -0.47 -7.11
N LEU A 42 11.30 -1.00 -5.91
CA LEU A 42 9.99 -1.35 -5.39
C LEU A 42 9.82 -0.75 -3.99
N VAL A 43 8.72 -0.03 -3.78
CA VAL A 43 8.42 0.62 -2.50
C VAL A 43 6.99 0.31 -2.10
N PHE A 44 6.79 -0.39 -0.99
CA PHE A 44 5.48 -0.79 -0.50
C PHE A 44 5.13 -0.08 0.80
N PHE A 45 4.04 0.67 0.83
CA PHE A 45 3.53 1.32 2.05
C PHE A 45 2.63 0.36 2.83
N ALA A 46 3.18 -0.20 3.90
CA ALA A 46 2.49 -1.10 4.82
C ALA A 46 1.92 -0.32 6.00
N GLY A 47 0.60 -0.20 6.05
CA GLY A 47 -0.04 0.52 7.13
C GLY A 47 -1.56 0.48 7.09
N LEU A 48 -2.18 0.82 8.21
CA LEU A 48 -3.63 0.82 8.31
C LEU A 48 -4.24 1.86 7.35
N PRO A 49 -5.50 1.69 6.92
CA PRO A 49 -6.27 2.83 6.42
C PRO A 49 -6.21 3.97 7.45
N GLY A 50 -6.15 5.23 6.99
CA GLY A 50 -6.06 6.39 7.88
C GLY A 50 -4.67 6.69 8.48
N THR A 51 -3.58 6.09 7.97
CA THR A 51 -2.19 6.47 8.35
C THR A 51 -1.52 7.43 7.35
N GLY A 52 -2.29 7.99 6.42
CA GLY A 52 -1.80 8.94 5.42
C GLY A 52 -1.14 8.31 4.18
N LYS A 53 -1.21 6.98 4.01
CA LYS A 53 -0.53 6.25 2.92
C LYS A 53 -0.78 6.84 1.53
N SER A 54 -2.03 7.15 1.17
CA SER A 54 -2.36 7.66 -0.16
C SER A 54 -1.65 8.99 -0.45
N LEU A 55 -1.59 9.89 0.54
CA LEU A 55 -0.84 11.14 0.43
C LEU A 55 0.67 10.90 0.30
N LEU A 56 1.21 9.97 1.09
CA LEU A 56 2.63 9.61 1.03
C LEU A 56 3.01 8.97 -0.31
N ILE A 57 2.17 8.09 -0.83
CA ILE A 57 2.32 7.48 -2.16
C ILE A 57 2.31 8.57 -3.23
N GLN A 58 1.37 9.52 -3.16
CA GLN A 58 1.32 10.66 -4.06
C GLN A 58 2.62 11.47 -4.02
N GLN A 59 3.10 11.83 -2.83
CA GLN A 59 4.31 12.64 -2.69
C GLN A 59 5.57 11.91 -3.16
N LEU A 60 5.69 10.59 -2.89
CA LEU A 60 6.80 9.80 -3.42
C LEU A 60 6.74 9.69 -4.94
N ALA A 61 5.55 9.50 -5.51
CA ALA A 61 5.36 9.43 -6.96
C ALA A 61 5.78 10.74 -7.65
N VAL A 62 5.35 11.90 -7.12
CA VAL A 62 5.75 13.21 -7.65
C VAL A 62 7.27 13.40 -7.58
N ILE A 63 7.89 13.08 -6.44
CA ILE A 63 9.35 13.18 -6.26
C ILE A 63 10.10 12.25 -7.25
N ALA A 64 9.63 11.03 -7.44
CA ALA A 64 10.24 10.08 -8.37
C ALA A 64 10.09 10.52 -9.84
N GLN A 65 8.94 11.06 -10.22
CA GLN A 65 8.72 11.60 -11.58
C GLN A 65 9.60 12.81 -11.86
N GLN A 66 9.78 13.71 -10.88
CA GLN A 66 10.73 14.83 -11.00
C GLN A 66 12.18 14.36 -11.12
N ALA A 67 12.52 13.23 -10.50
CA ALA A 67 13.81 12.57 -10.68
C ALA A 67 13.94 11.84 -12.03
N GLY A 68 12.93 11.93 -12.91
CA GLY A 68 12.94 11.35 -14.24
C GLY A 68 12.50 9.89 -14.31
N ARG A 69 11.91 9.35 -13.24
CA ARG A 69 11.47 7.95 -13.21
C ARG A 69 10.05 7.76 -13.74
N THR A 70 9.80 6.59 -14.31
CA THR A 70 8.46 6.13 -14.67
C THR A 70 7.83 5.40 -13.48
N VAL A 71 6.72 5.91 -12.96
CA VAL A 71 6.07 5.41 -11.75
C VAL A 71 4.88 4.52 -12.08
N HIS A 72 4.88 3.32 -11.51
CA HIS A 72 3.80 2.35 -11.57
C HIS A 72 3.19 2.16 -10.19
N LEU A 73 1.91 1.73 -10.12
CA LEU A 73 1.21 1.53 -8.86
C LEU A 73 0.71 0.10 -8.69
N LEU A 74 0.79 -0.42 -7.47
CA LEU A 74 0.07 -1.62 -7.04
C LEU A 74 -0.85 -1.24 -5.89
N GLN A 75 -2.16 -1.13 -6.14
CA GLN A 75 -3.12 -0.71 -5.13
C GLN A 75 -4.10 -1.83 -4.80
N TRP A 76 -4.36 -2.04 -3.51
CA TRP A 76 -5.34 -3.03 -3.06
C TRP A 76 -6.69 -2.89 -3.76
N ASP A 77 -7.27 -1.70 -3.84
CA ASP A 77 -8.61 -1.53 -4.42
C ASP A 77 -8.66 -1.80 -5.93
N VAL A 78 -7.61 -1.45 -6.67
CA VAL A 78 -7.51 -1.70 -8.12
C VAL A 78 -7.36 -3.19 -8.38
N THR A 79 -6.47 -3.83 -7.63
CA THR A 79 -6.15 -5.25 -7.78
C THR A 79 -7.30 -6.14 -7.31
N ARG A 80 -7.95 -5.81 -6.19
CA ARG A 80 -9.19 -6.44 -5.71
C ARG A 80 -10.31 -6.32 -6.76
N GLY A 81 -10.50 -5.13 -7.34
CA GLY A 81 -11.58 -4.88 -8.29
C GLY A 81 -11.58 -5.84 -9.49
N ALA A 82 -10.40 -6.29 -9.93
CA ALA A 82 -10.29 -7.28 -11.02
C ALA A 82 -10.88 -8.67 -10.65
N PHE A 83 -10.93 -9.01 -9.36
CA PHE A 83 -11.51 -10.27 -8.87
C PHE A 83 -12.99 -10.15 -8.51
N GLU A 84 -13.53 -8.94 -8.36
CA GLU A 84 -14.93 -8.69 -7.99
C GLU A 84 -15.88 -8.73 -9.20
N THR A 85 -15.78 -9.81 -9.99
CA THR A 85 -16.69 -10.06 -11.13
C THR A 85 -18.01 -10.66 -10.63
N ALA A 86 -19.11 -10.48 -11.39
CA ALA A 86 -20.42 -11.04 -11.02
C ALA A 86 -20.38 -12.56 -10.73
N VAL A 87 -19.61 -13.32 -11.52
CA VAL A 87 -19.46 -14.77 -11.35
C VAL A 87 -18.70 -15.12 -10.06
N ILE A 88 -17.61 -14.40 -9.78
CA ILE A 88 -16.80 -14.64 -8.58
C ILE A 88 -17.59 -14.21 -7.33
N LEU A 89 -18.25 -13.05 -7.36
CA LEU A 89 -19.05 -12.54 -6.25
C LEU A 89 -20.27 -13.42 -5.94
N GLN A 90 -20.82 -14.14 -6.94
CA GLN A 90 -21.88 -15.12 -6.70
C GLN A 90 -21.37 -16.30 -5.85
N LYS A 91 -20.11 -16.72 -6.05
CA LYS A 91 -19.49 -17.85 -5.33
C LYS A 91 -18.83 -17.41 -4.02
N TYR A 92 -18.27 -16.20 -3.99
CA TYR A 92 -17.48 -15.63 -2.91
C TYR A 92 -18.00 -14.21 -2.58
N PRO A 93 -19.22 -14.11 -2.03
CA PRO A 93 -19.85 -12.83 -1.79
C PRO A 93 -19.14 -12.02 -0.70
N GLU A 94 -19.30 -10.70 -0.75
CA GLU A 94 -18.97 -9.84 0.38
C GLU A 94 -19.85 -10.19 1.58
N ILE A 95 -19.26 -10.24 2.77
CA ILE A 95 -19.98 -10.48 4.03
C ILE A 95 -19.65 -9.32 4.97
N ASP A 96 -20.69 -8.63 5.46
CA ASP A 96 -20.58 -7.49 6.39
C ASP A 96 -19.62 -6.38 5.94
N GLY A 97 -19.60 -6.05 4.64
CA GLY A 97 -18.69 -5.02 4.11
C GLY A 97 -17.25 -5.49 3.93
N SER A 98 -16.96 -6.78 4.14
CA SER A 98 -15.63 -7.36 4.02
C SER A 98 -15.51 -8.27 2.80
N THR A 99 -14.47 -8.02 2.00
CA THR A 99 -14.06 -8.89 0.89
C THR A 99 -13.88 -10.33 1.35
N HIS A 100 -14.44 -11.28 0.59
CA HIS A 100 -14.39 -12.70 0.90
C HIS A 100 -12.94 -13.22 1.10
N PRO A 101 -12.67 -14.10 2.09
CA PRO A 101 -11.35 -14.71 2.32
C PRO A 101 -10.66 -15.23 1.04
N ALA A 102 -11.40 -15.92 0.18
CA ALA A 102 -10.90 -16.43 -1.09
C ALA A 102 -10.35 -15.33 -2.02
N ILE A 103 -11.09 -14.23 -2.16
CA ILE A 103 -10.65 -13.10 -3.00
C ILE A 103 -9.41 -12.45 -2.39
N ARG A 104 -9.37 -12.28 -1.06
CA ARG A 104 -8.19 -11.72 -0.38
C ARG A 104 -6.93 -12.54 -0.62
N LYS A 105 -7.05 -13.86 -0.47
CA LYS A 105 -5.95 -14.79 -0.74
C LYS A 105 -5.54 -14.78 -2.22
N ALA A 106 -6.51 -14.69 -3.13
CA ALA A 106 -6.30 -14.65 -4.57
C ALA A 106 -5.48 -13.44 -4.99
N VAL A 107 -5.92 -12.26 -4.55
CA VAL A 107 -5.26 -10.99 -4.84
C VAL A 107 -3.82 -11.00 -4.32
N GLY A 108 -3.59 -11.53 -3.12
CA GLY A 108 -2.25 -11.69 -2.56
C GLY A 108 -1.33 -12.59 -3.38
N LEU A 109 -1.79 -13.78 -3.77
CA LEU A 109 -1.01 -14.71 -4.59
C LEU A 109 -0.73 -14.12 -5.99
N TRP A 110 -1.74 -13.49 -6.61
CA TRP A 110 -1.57 -12.81 -7.89
C TRP A 110 -0.56 -11.66 -7.77
N ALA A 111 -0.60 -10.87 -6.69
CA ALA A 111 0.28 -9.72 -6.51
C ALA A 111 1.76 -10.13 -6.48
N ARG A 112 2.08 -11.30 -5.90
CA ARG A 112 3.45 -11.85 -5.96
C ARG A 112 3.88 -12.09 -7.40
N GLU A 113 3.06 -12.75 -8.21
CA GLU A 113 3.37 -13.00 -9.61
C GLU A 113 3.46 -11.68 -10.42
N ALA A 114 2.60 -10.70 -10.13
CA ALA A 114 2.61 -9.39 -10.77
C ALA A 114 3.87 -8.59 -10.45
N VAL A 115 4.32 -8.60 -9.18
CA VAL A 115 5.59 -7.99 -8.75
C VAL A 115 6.77 -8.61 -9.47
N TYR A 116 6.81 -9.95 -9.55
CA TYR A 116 7.86 -10.64 -10.30
C TYR A 116 7.86 -10.26 -11.78
N ARG A 117 6.70 -10.29 -12.45
CA ARG A 117 6.60 -9.90 -13.88
C ARG A 117 7.03 -8.46 -14.09
N TRP A 118 6.61 -7.55 -13.22
CA TRP A 118 6.95 -6.14 -13.31
C TRP A 118 8.46 -5.93 -13.17
N ALA A 119 9.09 -6.53 -12.17
CA ALA A 119 10.52 -6.37 -11.90
C ALA A 119 11.42 -6.88 -13.03
N ASN A 120 10.97 -7.89 -13.78
CA ASN A 120 11.69 -8.42 -14.96
C ASN A 120 11.42 -7.65 -16.25
N SER A 121 10.34 -6.85 -16.30
CA SER A 121 9.92 -6.15 -17.52
C SER A 121 10.41 -4.70 -17.58
N HIS A 122 10.98 -4.21 -16.49
CA HIS A 122 11.43 -2.82 -16.36
C HIS A 122 12.85 -2.78 -15.81
N ASP A 123 13.57 -1.70 -16.11
CA ASP A 123 14.91 -1.41 -15.58
C ASP A 123 14.84 -0.46 -14.37
N ASP A 124 15.95 0.17 -14.01
CA ASP A 124 16.05 1.06 -12.84
C ASP A 124 15.43 2.44 -13.07
N SER A 125 15.14 2.80 -14.32
CA SER A 125 14.42 4.04 -14.63
C SER A 125 12.94 3.99 -14.22
N HIS A 126 12.43 2.82 -13.85
CA HIS A 126 11.06 2.62 -13.36
C HIS A 126 11.01 2.39 -11.86
N LEU A 127 9.91 2.81 -11.22
CA LEU A 127 9.62 2.62 -9.80
C LEU A 127 8.21 2.02 -9.63
N LEU A 128 8.08 0.91 -8.89
CA LEU A 128 6.79 0.38 -8.45
C LEU A 128 6.49 0.85 -7.04
N ILE A 129 5.36 1.54 -6.85
CA ILE A 129 4.87 1.96 -5.53
C ILE A 129 3.60 1.19 -5.19
N GLY A 130 3.59 0.47 -4.07
CA GLY A 130 2.43 -0.31 -3.65
C GLY A 130 1.75 0.20 -2.39
N GLU A 131 0.42 0.15 -2.34
CA GLU A 131 -0.36 0.26 -1.11
C GLU A 131 -0.71 -1.15 -0.61
N VAL A 132 -0.12 -1.55 0.53
CA VAL A 132 -0.27 -2.93 1.06
C VAL A 132 -0.92 -2.90 2.45
N PRO A 133 -2.27 -2.92 2.54
CA PRO A 133 -2.97 -2.85 3.82
C PRO A 133 -3.00 -4.23 4.52
N LEU A 134 -1.83 -4.78 4.87
CA LEU A 134 -1.59 -6.17 5.34
C LEU A 134 -2.64 -6.70 6.32
N ILE A 135 -3.07 -5.86 7.27
CA ILE A 135 -4.07 -6.21 8.29
C ILE A 135 -5.38 -6.69 7.65
N GLY A 136 -5.85 -7.85 8.09
CA GLY A 136 -7.02 -8.53 7.56
C GLY A 136 -6.70 -9.38 6.32
N ASN A 137 -5.47 -9.92 6.20
CA ASN A 137 -5.02 -10.77 5.10
C ASN A 137 -5.13 -10.09 3.72
N ARG A 138 -4.93 -8.76 3.64
CA ARG A 138 -4.94 -8.05 2.35
C ARG A 138 -3.50 -7.86 1.88
N LEU A 139 -3.12 -8.57 0.82
CA LEU A 139 -1.75 -8.59 0.29
C LEU A 139 -0.68 -9.08 1.30
N SER A 140 -1.07 -9.82 2.34
CA SER A 140 -0.11 -10.38 3.31
C SER A 140 0.89 -11.35 2.68
N GLU A 141 0.56 -11.91 1.53
CA GLU A 141 1.41 -12.77 0.73
C GLU A 141 2.69 -12.04 0.30
N LEU A 142 2.68 -10.71 0.22
CA LEU A 142 3.88 -9.91 -0.08
C LEU A 142 4.84 -9.83 1.12
N SER A 143 4.35 -9.96 2.36
CA SER A 143 5.20 -9.88 3.57
C SER A 143 5.75 -11.25 3.99
N GLN A 144 5.05 -12.32 3.64
CA GLN A 144 5.40 -13.70 3.98
C GLN A 144 6.38 -14.32 2.97
N PRO A 145 7.30 -15.19 3.40
CA PRO A 145 8.15 -15.95 2.49
C PRO A 145 7.35 -17.01 1.73
N TYR A 146 7.55 -17.10 0.41
CA TYR A 146 7.03 -18.19 -0.41
C TYR A 146 8.15 -18.79 -1.25
N ASN A 147 8.05 -20.08 -1.55
CA ASN A 147 8.93 -20.73 -2.52
C ASN A 147 8.42 -20.46 -3.95
N ASP A 148 8.62 -19.24 -4.44
CA ASP A 148 8.29 -18.82 -5.79
C ASP A 148 9.30 -17.80 -6.34
N ALA A 149 9.15 -17.43 -7.62
CA ALA A 149 10.06 -16.53 -8.30
C ALA A 149 10.02 -15.08 -7.76
N ALA A 150 8.92 -14.68 -7.09
CA ALA A 150 8.78 -13.35 -6.53
C ALA A 150 9.61 -13.15 -5.26
N GLU A 151 9.96 -14.24 -4.57
CA GLU A 151 10.65 -14.16 -3.28
C GLU A 151 12.02 -13.48 -3.40
N ALA A 152 12.80 -13.81 -4.43
CA ALA A 152 14.10 -13.16 -4.68
C ALA A 152 13.96 -11.64 -4.92
N VAL A 153 12.84 -11.20 -5.51
CA VAL A 153 12.55 -9.78 -5.72
C VAL A 153 12.11 -9.11 -4.41
N LEU A 154 11.18 -9.73 -3.67
CA LEU A 154 10.59 -9.16 -2.45
C LEU A 154 11.58 -9.09 -1.27
N SER A 155 12.59 -9.96 -1.27
CA SER A 155 13.67 -9.99 -0.28
C SER A 155 14.93 -9.24 -0.74
N SER A 156 14.96 -8.70 -1.96
CA SER A 156 16.09 -7.94 -2.48
C SER A 156 16.24 -6.60 -1.75
N PRO A 157 17.47 -6.08 -1.59
CA PRO A 157 17.71 -4.72 -1.08
C PRO A 157 17.07 -3.60 -1.94
N ASP A 158 16.63 -3.89 -3.17
CA ASP A 158 15.95 -2.94 -4.05
C ASP A 158 14.42 -2.83 -3.78
N CYS A 159 13.91 -3.68 -2.88
CA CYS A 159 12.51 -3.75 -2.49
C CYS A 159 12.34 -3.34 -1.03
N LEU A 160 11.72 -2.18 -0.79
CA LEU A 160 11.57 -1.59 0.53
C LEU A 160 10.11 -1.50 0.96
N PHE A 161 9.82 -2.01 2.16
CA PHE A 161 8.54 -1.77 2.84
C PHE A 161 8.65 -0.57 3.78
N VAL A 162 7.85 0.45 3.55
CA VAL A 162 7.76 1.63 4.41
C VAL A 162 6.57 1.45 5.35
N ILE A 163 6.78 1.68 6.65
CA ILE A 163 5.75 1.63 7.68
C ILE A 163 5.46 3.07 8.14
N PRO A 164 4.40 3.73 7.64
CA PRO A 164 3.99 5.06 8.10
C PRO A 164 3.50 4.98 9.54
N ALA A 165 4.17 5.67 10.44
CA ALA A 165 3.87 5.67 11.87
C ALA A 165 3.55 7.09 12.34
N PRO A 166 2.29 7.56 12.17
CA PRO A 166 1.89 8.85 12.72
C PRO A 166 1.97 8.85 14.23
N ASN A 167 2.35 9.97 14.84
CA ASN A 167 2.12 10.15 16.27
C ASN A 167 0.61 10.28 16.55
N GLN A 168 0.21 10.27 17.82
CA GLN A 168 -1.21 10.33 18.20
C GLN A 168 -1.90 11.60 17.70
N ALA A 169 -1.22 12.76 17.76
CA ALA A 169 -1.79 14.04 17.33
C ALA A 169 -2.02 14.07 15.81
N VAL A 170 -1.04 13.64 15.01
CA VAL A 170 -1.17 13.54 13.55
C VAL A 170 -2.26 12.54 13.19
N ARG A 171 -2.33 11.39 13.87
CA ARG A 171 -3.38 10.40 13.60
C ARG A 171 -4.78 10.96 13.82
N GLN A 172 -5.01 11.70 14.90
CA GLN A 172 -6.30 12.36 15.15
C GLN A 172 -6.68 13.34 14.04
N VAL A 173 -5.70 14.09 13.51
CA VAL A 173 -5.93 15.00 12.38
C VAL A 173 -6.30 14.22 11.11
N ILE A 174 -5.59 13.12 10.80
CA ILE A 174 -5.89 12.28 9.63
C ILE A 174 -7.30 11.68 9.75
N GLU A 175 -7.66 11.13 10.91
CA GLU A 175 -8.99 10.54 11.15
C GLU A 175 -10.10 11.60 11.03
N THR A 176 -9.87 12.80 11.55
CA THR A 176 -10.81 13.93 11.42
C THR A 176 -10.95 14.40 9.98
N ALA A 177 -9.84 14.54 9.25
CA ALA A 177 -9.86 14.91 7.84
C ALA A 177 -10.62 13.88 7.01
N ARG A 178 -10.41 12.58 7.28
CA ARG A 178 -11.09 11.50 6.59
C ARG A 178 -12.60 11.50 6.83
N ALA A 179 -13.04 11.70 8.06
CA ALA A 179 -14.46 11.83 8.36
C ALA A 179 -15.12 12.98 7.56
N ARG A 180 -14.40 14.09 7.38
CA ARG A 180 -14.87 15.22 6.56
C ARG A 180 -14.93 14.89 5.07
N THR A 181 -13.93 14.20 4.51
CA THR A 181 -13.90 13.86 3.08
C THR A 181 -14.87 12.75 2.71
N ILE A 182 -15.16 11.81 3.62
CA ILE A 182 -16.25 10.84 3.43
C ILE A 182 -17.59 11.57 3.33
N ALA A 183 -17.83 12.56 4.20
CA ALA A 183 -19.06 13.35 4.20
C ALA A 183 -19.14 14.31 3.00
N ASN A 184 -18.01 14.85 2.53
CA ASN A 184 -17.91 15.83 1.44
C ASN A 184 -16.79 15.44 0.46
N PRO A 185 -17.00 14.40 -0.35
CA PRO A 185 -15.96 13.81 -1.19
C PRO A 185 -15.62 14.70 -2.38
N ARG A 186 -14.33 14.90 -2.60
CA ARG A 186 -13.72 15.57 -3.75
C ARG A 186 -13.25 14.58 -4.82
N HIS A 187 -13.23 13.29 -4.50
CA HIS A 187 -12.90 12.19 -5.41
C HIS A 187 -13.77 10.95 -5.14
N GLU A 188 -14.05 10.12 -6.15
CA GLU A 188 -14.91 8.93 -5.99
C GLU A 188 -14.35 7.92 -4.98
N LYS A 189 -13.03 7.74 -4.94
CA LYS A 189 -12.33 6.85 -3.98
C LYS A 189 -12.54 7.30 -2.52
N GLU A 190 -12.75 8.60 -2.25
CA GLU A 190 -12.98 9.09 -0.87
C GLU A 190 -14.33 8.64 -0.30
N ARG A 191 -15.32 8.32 -1.15
CA ARG A 191 -16.61 7.75 -0.69
C ARG A 191 -16.46 6.30 -0.25
N LYS A 192 -15.46 5.61 -0.78
CA LYS A 192 -15.18 4.20 -0.54
C LYS A 192 -14.16 4.01 0.59
N ASP A 193 -13.73 5.09 1.21
CA ASP A 193 -12.83 5.04 2.35
C ASP A 193 -13.42 4.29 3.53
N ALA A 194 -12.55 3.60 4.26
CA ALA A 194 -12.94 2.88 5.46
C ALA A 194 -13.52 3.87 6.51
N GLN A 195 -14.77 3.60 6.90
CA GLN A 195 -15.52 4.37 7.89
C GLN A 195 -14.80 4.37 9.27
N PRO A 196 -15.06 5.36 10.14
CA PRO A 196 -14.38 5.47 11.44
C PRO A 196 -14.49 4.22 12.33
N ASN A 197 -15.64 3.55 12.33
CA ASN A 197 -15.84 2.28 13.05
C ASN A 197 -14.93 1.16 12.51
N VAL A 198 -14.73 1.08 11.19
CA VAL A 198 -13.81 0.12 10.56
C VAL A 198 -12.37 0.41 10.96
N LEU A 199 -11.97 1.69 11.05
CA LEU A 199 -10.64 2.05 11.54
C LEU A 199 -10.39 1.60 12.98
N GLN A 200 -11.40 1.75 13.83
CA GLN A 200 -11.35 1.30 15.21
C GLN A 200 -11.23 -0.23 15.30
N LEU A 201 -11.99 -0.98 14.50
CA LEU A 201 -11.91 -2.44 14.42
C LEU A 201 -10.53 -2.91 13.94
N LEU A 202 -9.98 -2.27 12.89
CA LEU A 202 -8.65 -2.61 12.38
C LEU A 202 -7.55 -2.30 13.40
N TRP A 203 -7.70 -1.23 14.17
CA TRP A 203 -6.78 -0.93 15.27
C TRP A 203 -6.90 -1.94 16.41
N GLN A 204 -8.13 -2.30 16.80
CA GLN A 204 -8.38 -3.33 17.78
C GLN A 204 -7.71 -4.66 17.37
N GLN A 205 -7.84 -5.03 16.10
CA GLN A 205 -7.17 -6.20 15.53
C GLN A 205 -5.64 -6.12 15.62
N ILE A 206 -5.02 -4.96 15.37
CA ILE A 206 -3.56 -4.80 15.58
C ILE A 206 -3.20 -5.01 17.05
N ALA A 207 -3.97 -4.45 17.98
CA ALA A 207 -3.69 -4.59 19.39
C ALA A 207 -3.81 -6.05 19.86
N GLU A 208 -4.80 -6.78 19.34
CA GLU A 208 -5.00 -8.23 19.56
C GLU A 208 -3.84 -9.05 19.00
N ILE A 209 -3.46 -8.83 17.75
CA ILE A 209 -2.27 -9.46 17.14
C ILE A 209 -1.02 -9.14 17.96
N GLY A 210 -0.84 -7.89 18.38
CA GLY A 210 0.30 -7.48 19.19
C GLY A 210 0.35 -8.19 20.54
N ALA A 211 -0.80 -8.41 21.18
CA ALA A 211 -0.86 -9.15 22.44
C ALA A 211 -0.59 -10.65 22.24
N GLU A 212 -1.17 -11.26 21.20
CA GLU A 212 -0.97 -12.68 20.88
C GLU A 212 0.49 -12.99 20.52
N LEU A 213 1.17 -12.08 19.83
CA LEU A 213 2.59 -12.19 19.48
C LEU A 213 3.54 -11.77 20.63
N GLY A 214 3.02 -11.37 21.79
CA GLY A 214 3.84 -10.91 22.92
C GLY A 214 4.55 -9.58 22.69
N LEU A 215 4.10 -8.77 21.73
CA LEU A 215 4.65 -7.45 21.37
C LEU A 215 4.13 -6.33 22.28
N THR A 216 3.14 -6.62 23.13
CA THR A 216 2.64 -5.71 24.17
C THR A 216 2.17 -6.48 25.39
N ASN A 217 2.45 -5.93 26.57
CA ASN A 217 1.96 -6.44 27.86
C ASN A 217 0.66 -5.73 28.31
N ARG A 218 0.12 -4.84 27.47
CA ARG A 218 -1.07 -4.05 27.82
C ARG A 218 -2.30 -4.95 27.80
N LYS A 219 -3.04 -4.97 28.91
CA LYS A 219 -4.37 -5.58 28.94
C LYS A 219 -5.28 -4.89 27.93
N LEU A 220 -5.82 -5.66 26.99
CA LEU A 220 -6.77 -5.17 26.01
C LEU A 220 -8.14 -4.97 26.68
N GLY A 221 -8.67 -3.77 26.55
CA GLY A 221 -10.03 -3.43 26.97
C GLY A 221 -10.90 -3.09 25.78
N LYS A 222 -12.18 -2.75 26.02
CA LYS A 222 -13.01 -2.13 24.99
C LYS A 222 -12.43 -0.75 24.64
N ASN A 223 -12.33 -0.42 23.35
CA ASN A 223 -11.79 0.84 22.82
C ASN A 223 -10.29 1.05 23.11
N VAL A 224 -9.43 0.16 22.61
CA VAL A 224 -7.98 0.34 22.70
C VAL A 224 -7.58 1.64 21.98
N ALA A 225 -6.87 2.53 22.67
CA ALA A 225 -6.34 3.76 22.06
C ALA A 225 -5.14 3.45 21.17
N TYR A 226 -4.95 4.23 20.10
CA TYR A 226 -3.80 4.09 19.22
C TYR A 226 -2.48 4.24 19.97
N ASP A 227 -1.60 3.26 19.79
CA ASP A 227 -0.23 3.27 20.29
C ASP A 227 0.74 3.08 19.12
N PRO A 228 1.52 4.12 18.74
CA PRO A 228 2.46 4.03 17.62
C PRO A 228 3.55 2.98 17.84
N LYS A 229 3.88 2.62 19.09
CA LYS A 229 4.87 1.58 19.39
C LYS A 229 4.33 0.19 19.08
N VAL A 230 3.13 -0.13 19.59
CA VAL A 230 2.48 -1.42 19.30
C VAL A 230 2.19 -1.56 17.81
N TYR A 231 1.69 -0.48 17.18
CA TYR A 231 1.47 -0.42 15.75
C TYR A 231 2.73 -0.79 14.96
N THR A 232 3.83 -0.09 15.24
CA THR A 232 5.09 -0.29 14.52
C THR A 232 5.65 -1.68 14.77
N ALA A 233 5.62 -2.16 16.01
CA ALA A 233 6.12 -3.49 16.37
C ALA A 233 5.39 -4.61 15.63
N VAL A 234 4.06 -4.52 15.50
CA VAL A 234 3.27 -5.50 14.74
C VAL A 234 3.67 -5.49 13.26
N TYR A 235 3.77 -4.32 12.62
CA TYR A 235 4.19 -4.27 11.22
C TYR A 235 5.63 -4.73 10.99
N GLN A 236 6.56 -4.41 11.91
CA GLN A 236 7.93 -4.90 11.86
C GLN A 236 7.99 -6.42 11.97
N HIS A 237 7.19 -7.01 12.86
CA HIS A 237 7.07 -8.46 12.96
C HIS A 237 6.54 -9.08 11.65
N LEU A 238 5.44 -8.54 11.11
CA LEU A 238 4.87 -9.02 9.84
C LEU A 238 5.84 -8.90 8.66
N LEU A 239 6.77 -7.95 8.73
CA LEU A 239 7.77 -7.66 7.70
C LEU A 239 9.17 -8.18 8.07
N GLN A 240 9.29 -9.10 9.02
CA GLN A 240 10.59 -9.61 9.50
C GLN A 240 11.42 -10.28 8.40
N HIS A 241 10.80 -10.72 7.30
CA HIS A 241 11.44 -11.30 6.14
C HIS A 241 11.65 -10.32 4.97
N ARG A 242 11.45 -9.02 5.21
CA ARG A 242 11.51 -7.97 4.19
C ARG A 242 12.43 -6.85 4.64
N HIS A 243 13.09 -6.20 3.70
CA HIS A 243 13.71 -4.91 3.97
C HIS A 243 12.60 -3.91 4.28
N HIS A 244 12.63 -3.35 5.49
CA HIS A 244 11.61 -2.41 5.92
C HIS A 244 12.21 -1.25 6.70
N GLN A 245 11.51 -0.12 6.67
CA GLN A 245 11.82 1.03 7.50
C GLN A 245 10.55 1.63 8.09
N THR A 246 10.64 2.09 9.33
CA THR A 246 9.58 2.91 9.92
C THR A 246 9.78 4.36 9.52
N LEU A 247 8.70 5.00 9.06
CA LEU A 247 8.67 6.41 8.75
C LEU A 247 7.80 7.12 9.80
N PRO A 248 8.42 7.78 10.81
CA PRO A 248 7.68 8.60 11.76
C PRO A 248 6.97 9.74 11.04
N ILE A 249 5.71 10.00 11.39
CA ILE A 249 4.95 11.14 10.89
C ILE A 249 4.49 11.97 12.08
N ASP A 250 5.28 13.00 12.36
CA ASP A 250 5.05 13.95 13.44
C ASP A 250 4.50 15.29 12.95
N THR A 251 4.48 15.49 11.64
CA THR A 251 4.05 16.73 10.98
C THR A 251 2.72 16.52 10.25
N VAL A 252 1.79 17.45 10.45
CA VAL A 252 0.53 17.48 9.70
C VAL A 252 0.80 18.03 8.31
N LEU A 253 0.53 17.22 7.30
CA LEU A 253 0.60 17.63 5.90
C LEU A 253 -0.76 18.16 5.45
N THR A 254 -0.77 19.27 4.70
CA THR A 254 -1.99 19.85 4.15
C THR A 254 -2.09 19.51 2.67
N PRO A 255 -3.00 18.61 2.25
CA PRO A 255 -3.11 18.21 0.85
C PRO A 255 -3.57 19.38 -0.04
N ASN A 256 -2.90 19.55 -1.19
CA ASN A 256 -3.36 20.46 -2.24
C ASN A 256 -4.32 19.71 -3.20
N GLY A 257 -5.49 19.30 -2.68
CA GLY A 257 -6.48 18.51 -3.42
C GLY A 257 -6.69 17.11 -2.84
N SER A 258 -7.26 16.20 -3.65
CA SER A 258 -7.46 14.81 -3.24
C SER A 258 -6.15 14.04 -3.31
N ALA A 259 -5.84 13.25 -2.28
CA ALA A 259 -4.68 12.33 -2.29
C ALA A 259 -4.80 11.25 -3.38
N TYR A 260 -5.99 11.06 -3.95
CA TYR A 260 -6.25 10.12 -5.04
C TYR A 260 -6.13 10.75 -6.43
N ALA A 261 -6.01 12.08 -6.54
CA ALA A 261 -5.82 12.77 -7.81
C ALA A 261 -4.36 12.70 -8.32
N LEU A 262 -3.67 11.60 -8.03
CA LEU A 262 -2.30 11.37 -8.46
C LEU A 262 -2.29 11.04 -9.96
N GLN A 263 -1.54 11.83 -10.74
CA GLN A 263 -1.24 11.53 -12.13
C GLN A 263 0.10 10.80 -12.20
N ILE A 264 0.06 9.51 -12.54
CA ILE A 264 1.26 8.71 -12.79
C ILE A 264 1.62 8.70 -14.29
N ASN A 265 2.91 8.63 -14.59
CA ASN A 265 3.45 8.49 -15.95
C ASN A 265 3.69 7.03 -16.39
N GLY A 266 3.37 6.04 -15.53
CA GLY A 266 3.38 4.61 -15.83
C GLY A 266 1.99 3.98 -15.78
N THR A 267 1.90 2.77 -15.23
CA THR A 267 0.65 1.98 -15.20
C THR A 267 0.26 1.56 -13.79
N GLU A 268 -1.05 1.42 -13.55
CA GLU A 268 -1.54 0.68 -12.39
C GLU A 268 -1.61 -0.81 -12.73
N LEU A 269 -1.02 -1.64 -11.87
CA LEU A 269 -1.04 -3.09 -12.02
C LEU A 269 -2.44 -3.60 -11.69
N ALA A 270 -3.03 -4.34 -12.62
CA ALA A 270 -4.33 -4.99 -12.47
C ALA A 270 -4.32 -6.37 -13.12
N ALA A 271 -5.04 -7.32 -12.54
CA ALA A 271 -5.11 -8.68 -13.06
C ALA A 271 -5.93 -8.72 -14.35
N THR A 272 -5.46 -9.49 -15.33
CA THR A 272 -6.28 -9.80 -16.51
C THR A 272 -7.32 -10.89 -16.19
N PRO A 273 -8.42 -11.03 -16.96
CA PRO A 273 -9.41 -12.07 -16.71
C PRO A 273 -8.84 -13.50 -16.70
N SER A 274 -7.84 -13.78 -17.54
CA SER A 274 -7.17 -15.09 -17.59
C SER A 274 -6.31 -15.34 -16.35
N GLU A 275 -5.60 -14.33 -15.85
CA GLU A 275 -4.85 -14.41 -14.59
C GLU A 275 -5.79 -14.63 -13.40
N VAL A 276 -6.91 -13.90 -13.35
CA VAL A 276 -7.94 -14.09 -12.32
C VAL A 276 -8.44 -15.54 -12.33
N ALA A 277 -8.83 -16.06 -13.49
CA ALA A 277 -9.31 -17.43 -13.62
C ALA A 277 -8.25 -18.45 -13.16
N ALA A 278 -7.00 -18.27 -13.57
CA ALA A 278 -5.90 -19.16 -13.20
C ALA A 278 -5.64 -19.16 -11.68
N ILE A 279 -5.63 -17.99 -11.04
CA ILE A 279 -5.39 -17.86 -9.60
C ILE A 279 -6.56 -18.42 -8.79
N MET A 280 -7.79 -18.14 -9.19
CA MET A 280 -8.97 -18.69 -8.52
C MET A 280 -8.98 -20.22 -8.61
N GLN A 281 -8.65 -20.80 -9.77
CA GLN A 281 -8.50 -22.24 -9.91
C GLN A 281 -7.39 -22.81 -9.01
N LYS A 282 -6.25 -22.12 -8.88
CA LYS A 282 -5.18 -22.53 -7.95
C LYS A 282 -5.66 -22.54 -6.50
N ILE A 283 -6.44 -21.55 -6.07
CA ILE A 283 -7.00 -21.50 -4.72
C ILE A 283 -7.96 -22.65 -4.48
N GLU A 284 -8.89 -22.87 -5.39
CA GLU A 284 -9.90 -23.94 -5.28
C GLU A 284 -9.27 -25.34 -5.27
N LYS A 285 -8.13 -25.52 -5.95
CA LYS A 285 -7.38 -26.77 -5.92
C LYS A 285 -6.57 -26.94 -4.63
N LYS A 286 -6.00 -25.84 -4.11
CA LYS A 286 -5.07 -25.88 -2.96
C LYS A 286 -5.80 -25.97 -1.62
N TYR A 287 -6.92 -25.26 -1.49
CA TYR A 287 -7.66 -25.17 -0.24
C TYR A 287 -8.97 -25.94 -0.37
N THR A 288 -9.16 -26.94 0.49
CA THR A 288 -10.38 -27.75 0.59
C THR A 288 -10.96 -27.63 1.99
N GLY A 289 -12.29 -27.71 2.11
CA GLY A 289 -12.99 -27.49 3.38
C GLY A 289 -12.63 -26.13 4.00
N ASP A 290 -12.46 -26.10 5.33
CA ASP A 290 -12.16 -24.89 6.10
C ASP A 290 -10.67 -24.46 6.05
N GLY A 291 -9.87 -25.10 5.18
CA GLY A 291 -8.43 -24.85 5.09
C GLY A 291 -8.10 -23.42 4.63
N LEU A 292 -8.96 -22.82 3.82
CA LEU A 292 -8.80 -21.44 3.36
C LEU A 292 -9.06 -20.45 4.49
N GLU A 293 -10.18 -20.61 5.18
CA GLU A 293 -10.61 -19.80 6.30
C GLU A 293 -9.56 -19.84 7.41
N THR A 294 -9.03 -21.03 7.71
CA THR A 294 -7.94 -21.22 8.68
C THR A 294 -6.67 -20.49 8.27
N ALA A 295 -6.26 -20.60 6.99
CA ALA A 295 -5.08 -19.94 6.47
C ALA A 295 -5.22 -18.40 6.48
N VAL A 296 -6.42 -17.91 6.18
CA VAL A 296 -6.76 -16.47 6.19
C VAL A 296 -6.88 -15.94 7.62
N ALA A 297 -7.38 -16.73 8.57
CA ALA A 297 -7.50 -16.33 9.99
C ALA A 297 -6.13 -16.23 10.68
N ASN A 298 -5.20 -17.13 10.36
CA ASN A 298 -3.87 -17.21 10.98
C ASN A 298 -2.76 -16.54 10.15
N TRP A 299 -3.13 -15.62 9.25
CA TRP A 299 -2.22 -15.00 8.29
C TRP A 299 -1.02 -14.25 8.92
N TYR A 300 -1.09 -13.87 10.20
CA TYR A 300 -0.03 -13.14 10.90
C TYR A 300 0.92 -14.04 11.71
N LYS A 301 0.73 -15.37 11.71
CA LYS A 301 1.52 -16.32 12.52
C LYS A 301 2.73 -16.90 11.79
N THR A 302 3.27 -16.18 10.80
CA THR A 302 4.27 -16.69 9.85
C THR A 302 5.70 -16.33 10.20
#